data_AF-A0A7S2AVV6-F1
#
_entry.id   AF-A0A7S2AVV6-F1
#
_cell.length_a   1.000
_cell.length_b   1.000
_cell.length_c   1.000
_cell.angle_alpha   90.00
_cell.angle_beta   90.00
_cell.angle_gamma   90.00
#
_symmetry.space_group_name_H-M   'P 1'
#
loop_
_entity.id
_entity.type
_entity.pdbx_description
1 polymer ?
#
loop_
_entity_poly.entity_id
_entity_poly.type
_entity_poly.pdbx_seq_one_letter_code
_entity_poly.pdbx_strand_id
1 'polypeptide(L)'
;DKAEMAKVCSAWCESPAGDNFAPPVVVDGDTMVSQSIAASLYLGAKLGLTPAGYNDYKAMQFCGDIVDTFEGGVGKNNEDGAALKKFIEGDRFARLMGNVERGIVGPYYFGEEPSSVDFFLFSHLDWRTSNVFGPLKEKKDVDVMASYPKMLAIYTSLCATPGYQNYAGGLSKPGPISDEILAAYA
;
A
#
# COMPACT_ATOMS: atom_id res chain seq x y z
N ASP A 1 0.95 -17.93 -7.23
CA ASP A 1 0.19 -18.97 -7.94
C ASP A 1 -1.21 -19.05 -7.36
N LYS A 2 -2.26 -18.95 -8.18
CA LYS A 2 -3.67 -19.00 -7.71
C LYS A 2 -4.05 -20.40 -7.22
N ALA A 3 -3.49 -21.46 -7.82
CA ALA A 3 -3.77 -22.84 -7.41
C ALA A 3 -3.21 -23.11 -6.01
N GLU A 4 -2.01 -22.61 -5.71
CA GLU A 4 -1.45 -22.71 -4.35
C GLU A 4 -2.23 -21.87 -3.33
N MET A 5 -2.70 -20.67 -3.71
CA MET A 5 -3.53 -19.85 -2.83
C MET A 5 -4.88 -20.51 -2.50
N ALA A 6 -5.50 -21.19 -3.47
CA ALA A 6 -6.81 -21.82 -3.29
C ALA A 6 -6.79 -22.94 -2.22
N LYS A 7 -5.64 -23.62 -2.05
CA LYS A 7 -5.44 -24.63 -0.99
C LYS A 7 -5.58 -24.07 0.42
N VAL A 8 -5.26 -22.78 0.61
CA VAL A 8 -5.15 -22.16 1.94
C VAL A 8 -6.14 -21.01 2.17
N CYS A 9 -6.75 -20.43 1.14
CA CYS A 9 -7.69 -19.32 1.24
C CYS A 9 -9.13 -19.75 0.94
N SER A 10 -10.04 -19.54 1.89
CA SER A 10 -11.46 -19.87 1.71
C SER A 10 -12.20 -18.96 0.72
N ALA A 11 -11.67 -17.77 0.36
CA ALA A 11 -12.23 -16.91 -0.68
C ALA A 11 -12.30 -17.59 -2.06
N TRP A 12 -11.52 -18.65 -2.28
CA TRP A 12 -11.48 -19.41 -3.53
C TRP A 12 -12.23 -20.75 -3.43
N CYS A 13 -13.03 -20.95 -2.38
CA CYS A 13 -13.90 -22.11 -2.17
C CYS A 13 -13.18 -23.49 -2.11
N GLU A 14 -11.86 -23.52 -1.93
CA GLU A 14 -11.07 -24.76 -1.97
C GLU A 14 -10.41 -25.15 -0.64
N SER A 15 -10.33 -24.26 0.36
CA SER A 15 -9.77 -24.58 1.68
C SER A 15 -10.87 -25.01 2.67
N PRO A 16 -11.00 -26.30 3.03
CA PRO A 16 -12.13 -26.81 3.81
C PRO A 16 -11.97 -26.67 5.34
N ALA A 17 -10.82 -26.18 5.84
CA ALA A 17 -10.51 -26.22 7.29
C ALA A 17 -9.66 -25.04 7.84
N GLY A 18 -9.46 -23.96 7.08
CA GLY A 18 -8.65 -22.81 7.51
C GLY A 18 -9.48 -21.59 7.92
N ASP A 19 -8.89 -20.71 8.74
CA ASP A 19 -9.40 -19.38 9.09
C ASP A 19 -8.88 -18.27 8.15
N ASN A 20 -8.12 -18.66 7.12
CA ASN A 20 -7.58 -17.75 6.13
C ASN A 20 -8.59 -17.49 5.02
N PHE A 21 -9.05 -16.24 4.92
CA PHE A 21 -10.05 -15.86 3.93
C PHE A 21 -9.42 -15.50 2.58
N ALA A 22 -8.60 -14.45 2.54
CA ALA A 22 -8.10 -13.87 1.29
C ALA A 22 -6.58 -13.62 1.36
N PRO A 23 -5.89 -13.66 0.20
CA PRO A 23 -4.46 -13.33 0.14
C PRO A 23 -4.18 -11.86 0.52
N PRO A 24 -2.92 -11.50 0.80
CA PRO A 24 -1.74 -12.38 0.87
C PRO A 24 -1.79 -13.36 2.05
N VAL A 25 -1.02 -14.45 1.95
CA VAL A 25 -0.85 -15.45 3.02
C VAL A 25 0.62 -15.61 3.32
N VAL A 26 0.97 -15.59 4.60
CA VAL A 26 2.28 -15.99 5.12
C VAL A 26 2.14 -17.38 5.70
N VAL A 27 3.04 -18.29 5.29
CA VAL A 27 3.20 -19.62 5.89
C VAL A 27 4.61 -19.67 6.48
N ASP A 28 4.69 -19.74 7.81
CA ASP A 28 5.94 -19.76 8.57
C ASP A 28 5.87 -20.85 9.66
N GLY A 29 6.34 -22.05 9.31
CA GLY A 29 6.16 -23.25 10.14
C GLY A 29 4.68 -23.57 10.34
N ASP A 30 4.27 -23.68 11.60
CA ASP A 30 2.87 -23.93 11.99
C ASP A 30 2.00 -22.65 11.97
N THR A 31 2.61 -21.48 11.74
CA THR A 31 1.87 -20.22 11.68
C THR A 31 1.42 -19.93 10.24
N MET A 32 0.12 -19.71 10.08
CA MET A 32 -0.47 -19.25 8.84
C MET A 32 -1.32 -18.00 9.09
N VAL A 33 -0.97 -16.90 8.42
CA VAL A 33 -1.66 -15.62 8.59
C VAL A 33 -2.00 -15.05 7.21
N SER A 34 -3.27 -14.69 7.03
CA SER A 34 -3.78 -14.04 5.82
C SER A 34 -4.23 -12.60 6.08
N GLN A 35 -4.66 -11.88 5.04
CA GLN A 35 -4.94 -10.44 5.03
C GLN A 35 -3.67 -9.57 5.00
N SER A 36 -3.68 -8.54 4.15
CA SER A 36 -2.51 -7.70 3.87
C SER A 36 -1.93 -7.04 5.12
N ILE A 37 -2.79 -6.48 5.98
CA ILE A 37 -2.35 -5.85 7.23
C ILE A 37 -1.75 -6.89 8.18
N ALA A 38 -2.46 -7.98 8.47
CA ALA A 38 -1.99 -8.99 9.43
C ALA A 38 -0.70 -9.66 8.96
N ALA A 39 -0.60 -10.01 7.67
CA ALA A 39 0.62 -10.54 7.07
C ALA A 39 1.80 -9.55 7.18
N SER A 40 1.56 -8.27 6.91
CA SER A 40 2.59 -7.23 6.99
C SER A 40 3.08 -7.00 8.43
N LEU A 41 2.17 -6.92 9.40
CA LEU A 41 2.53 -6.75 10.80
C LEU A 41 3.24 -7.99 11.36
N TYR A 42 2.79 -9.19 10.99
CA TYR A 42 3.44 -10.46 11.36
C TYR A 42 4.89 -10.51 10.86
N LEU A 43 5.10 -10.30 9.55
CA LEU A 43 6.46 -10.27 8.98
C LEU A 43 7.29 -9.14 9.58
N GLY A 44 6.68 -7.99 9.83
CA GLY A 44 7.28 -6.87 10.53
C GLY A 44 7.92 -7.27 11.85
N ALA A 45 7.14 -7.88 12.73
CA ALA A 45 7.63 -8.37 14.01
C ALA A 45 8.74 -9.42 13.86
N LYS A 46 8.58 -10.37 12.92
CA LYS A 46 9.58 -11.43 12.67
C LYS A 46 10.91 -10.90 12.15
N LEU A 47 10.88 -9.81 11.39
CA LEU A 47 12.06 -9.19 10.78
C LEU A 47 12.65 -8.06 11.64
N GLY A 48 12.10 -7.81 12.83
CA GLY A 48 12.58 -6.74 13.73
C GLY A 48 12.18 -5.33 13.29
N LEU A 49 11.16 -5.18 12.44
CA LEU A 49 10.63 -3.89 11.97
C LEU A 49 9.65 -3.26 12.97
N THR A 50 10.01 -3.35 14.25
CA THR A 50 9.27 -2.86 15.42
C THR A 50 10.21 -1.99 16.26
N PRO A 51 10.54 -0.78 15.77
CA PRO A 51 11.52 0.09 16.41
C PRO A 51 11.07 0.56 17.81
N ALA A 52 11.97 1.23 18.53
CA ALA A 52 11.62 1.80 19.83
C ALA A 52 10.42 2.76 19.73
N GLY A 53 9.41 2.59 20.58
CA GLY A 53 8.18 3.38 20.53
C GLY A 53 7.12 2.83 19.56
N TYR A 54 7.35 1.69 18.92
CA TYR A 54 6.33 0.97 18.14
C TYR A 54 5.10 0.66 19.01
N ASN A 55 3.92 0.83 18.43
CA ASN A 55 2.65 0.57 19.10
C ASN A 55 1.74 -0.21 18.17
N ASP A 56 1.42 -1.46 18.55
CA ASP A 56 0.67 -2.40 17.71
C ASP A 56 -0.71 -1.86 17.31
N TYR A 57 -1.41 -1.21 18.24
CA TYR A 57 -2.74 -0.65 17.98
C TYR A 57 -2.68 0.50 16.98
N LYS A 58 -1.68 1.38 17.12
CA LYS A 58 -1.44 2.46 16.16
C LYS A 58 -0.97 1.92 14.83
N ALA A 59 -0.14 0.87 14.80
CA ALA A 59 0.30 0.25 13.57
C ALA A 59 -0.87 -0.34 12.78
N MET A 60 -1.75 -1.08 13.46
CA MET A 60 -3.01 -1.57 12.87
C MET A 60 -3.86 -0.42 12.34
N GLN A 61 -4.03 0.64 13.11
CA GLN A 61 -4.79 1.83 12.68
C GLN A 61 -4.18 2.45 11.42
N PHE A 62 -2.87 2.69 11.39
CA PHE A 62 -2.19 3.32 10.26
C PHE A 62 -2.26 2.45 9.01
N CYS A 63 -2.08 1.13 9.13
CA CYS A 63 -2.29 0.22 7.99
C CYS A 63 -3.75 0.25 7.49
N GLY A 64 -4.73 0.35 8.39
CA GLY A 64 -6.14 0.52 8.01
C GLY A 64 -6.39 1.83 7.25
N ASP A 65 -5.83 2.94 7.74
CA ASP A 65 -5.92 4.25 7.09
C ASP A 65 -5.28 4.23 5.68
N ILE A 66 -4.18 3.49 5.51
CA ILE A 66 -3.52 3.26 4.21
C ILE A 66 -4.43 2.47 3.26
N VAL A 67 -5.02 1.35 3.73
CA VAL A 67 -5.97 0.55 2.92
C VAL A 67 -7.18 1.39 2.50
N ASP A 68 -7.78 2.15 3.41
CA ASP A 68 -8.92 3.02 3.11
C ASP A 68 -8.58 4.08 2.06
N THR A 69 -7.35 4.60 2.09
CA THR A 69 -6.86 5.60 1.14
C THR A 69 -6.61 5.00 -0.24
N PHE A 70 -5.86 3.90 -0.31
CA PHE A 70 -5.30 3.42 -1.58
C PHE A 70 -6.09 2.26 -2.19
N GLU A 71 -6.64 1.35 -1.40
CA GLU A 71 -7.50 0.28 -1.91
C GLU A 71 -8.95 0.76 -1.97
N GLY A 72 -9.48 1.21 -0.83
CA GLY A 72 -10.86 1.69 -0.68
C GLY A 72 -11.13 3.02 -1.40
N GLY A 73 -10.09 3.83 -1.62
CA GLY A 73 -10.14 5.09 -2.33
C GLY A 73 -9.67 4.93 -3.77
N VAL A 74 -8.37 5.12 -3.99
CA VAL A 74 -7.80 5.16 -5.35
C VAL A 74 -8.13 3.89 -6.14
N GLY A 75 -7.93 2.71 -5.56
CA GLY A 75 -8.15 1.42 -6.22
C GLY A 75 -9.60 1.14 -6.62
N LYS A 76 -10.59 1.63 -5.88
CA LYS A 76 -12.01 1.48 -6.25
C LYS A 76 -12.44 2.42 -7.37
N ASN A 77 -11.68 3.47 -7.63
CA ASN A 77 -12.06 4.52 -8.58
C ASN A 77 -11.17 4.54 -9.84
N ASN A 78 -10.08 3.78 -9.90
CA ASN A 78 -9.09 3.90 -10.98
C ASN A 78 -9.44 3.15 -12.28
N GLU A 79 -10.66 2.63 -12.41
CA GLU A 79 -11.20 2.04 -13.65
C GLU A 79 -12.12 3.02 -14.40
N ASP A 80 -12.48 4.16 -13.80
CA ASP A 80 -13.33 5.19 -14.39
C ASP A 80 -12.70 6.57 -14.18
N GLY A 81 -12.42 7.29 -15.28
CA GLY A 81 -11.73 8.59 -15.23
C GLY A 81 -12.47 9.67 -14.45
N ALA A 82 -13.81 9.73 -14.56
CA ALA A 82 -14.62 10.72 -13.87
C ALA A 82 -14.71 10.42 -12.37
N ALA A 83 -14.86 9.14 -11.99
CA ALA A 83 -14.84 8.70 -10.61
C ALA A 83 -13.48 8.94 -9.96
N LEU A 84 -12.39 8.60 -10.66
CA LEU A 84 -11.02 8.84 -10.19
C LEU A 84 -10.77 10.35 -9.96
N LYS A 85 -11.11 11.18 -10.94
CA LYS A 85 -10.96 12.65 -10.83
C LYS A 85 -11.76 13.22 -9.68
N LYS A 86 -13.04 12.85 -9.59
CA LYS A 86 -13.91 13.28 -8.50
C LYS A 86 -13.35 12.87 -7.13
N PHE A 87 -12.75 11.69 -7.03
CA PHE A 87 -12.13 11.24 -5.78
C PHE A 87 -10.86 12.04 -5.47
N ILE A 88 -9.90 12.11 -6.39
CA ILE A 88 -8.60 12.77 -6.19
C ILE A 88 -8.75 14.27 -5.90
N GLU A 89 -9.64 14.97 -6.60
CA GLU A 89 -9.89 16.40 -6.40
C GLU A 89 -10.88 16.68 -5.25
N GLY A 90 -11.49 15.65 -4.68
CA GLY A 90 -12.51 15.77 -3.65
C GLY A 90 -11.95 15.82 -2.23
N ASP A 91 -12.75 16.38 -1.30
CA ASP A 91 -12.41 16.49 0.12
C ASP A 91 -12.02 15.15 0.78
N ARG A 92 -12.62 14.05 0.33
CA ARG A 92 -12.37 12.73 0.93
C ARG A 92 -10.92 12.31 0.73
N PHE A 93 -10.37 12.48 -0.47
CA PHE A 93 -8.98 12.12 -0.74
C PHE A 93 -8.01 12.98 0.08
N ALA A 94 -8.24 14.30 0.11
CA ALA A 94 -7.43 15.22 0.91
C ALA A 94 -7.45 14.86 2.41
N ARG A 95 -8.61 14.47 2.95
CA ARG A 95 -8.73 14.03 4.35
C ARG A 95 -7.98 12.73 4.63
N LEU A 96 -8.12 11.74 3.73
CA LEU A 96 -7.47 10.43 3.84
C LEU A 96 -5.95 10.56 3.76
N MET A 97 -5.44 11.14 2.67
CA MET A 97 -4.01 11.37 2.48
C MET A 97 -3.42 12.26 3.59
N GLY A 98 -4.13 13.33 3.96
CA GLY A 98 -3.70 14.19 5.07
C GLY A 98 -3.67 13.46 6.42
N ASN A 99 -4.52 12.45 6.64
CA ASN A 99 -4.47 11.63 7.84
C ASN A 99 -3.25 10.70 7.85
N VAL A 100 -2.97 10.03 6.73
CA VAL A 100 -1.78 9.20 6.54
C VAL A 100 -0.51 10.02 6.76
N GLU A 101 -0.41 11.21 6.14
CA GLU A 101 0.69 12.17 6.28
C GLU A 101 0.92 12.63 7.72
N ARG A 102 -0.15 12.99 8.45
CA ARG A 102 -0.04 13.44 9.85
C ARG A 102 0.37 12.34 10.80
N GLY A 103 0.08 11.07 10.47
CA GLY A 103 0.49 9.92 11.26
C GLY A 103 2.01 9.69 11.30
N ILE A 104 2.75 10.27 10.34
CA ILE A 104 4.20 10.14 10.26
C ILE A 104 4.86 11.15 11.23
N VAL A 105 5.50 10.62 12.27
CA VAL A 105 6.05 11.42 13.39
C VAL A 105 7.48 11.90 13.11
N GLY A 106 8.32 11.07 12.51
CA GLY A 106 9.71 11.38 12.16
C GLY A 106 9.97 11.18 10.66
N PRO A 107 11.18 10.73 10.28
CA PRO A 107 11.43 10.20 8.94
C PRO A 107 10.50 9.03 8.58
N TYR A 108 10.01 8.30 9.60
CA TYR A 108 9.09 7.16 9.52
C TYR A 108 7.96 7.27 10.55
N TYR A 109 6.98 6.36 10.50
CA TYR A 109 5.81 6.36 11.38
C TYR A 109 6.16 6.34 12.88
N PHE A 110 7.14 5.53 13.27
CA PHE A 110 7.51 5.31 14.67
C PHE A 110 8.88 5.91 15.03
N GLY A 111 9.32 6.95 14.32
CA GLY A 111 10.54 7.69 14.63
C GLY A 111 11.60 7.61 13.54
N GLU A 112 12.84 7.36 13.94
CA GLU A 112 14.03 7.42 13.07
C GLU A 112 14.26 6.16 12.23
N GLU A 113 13.75 5.02 12.66
CA GLU A 113 13.93 3.73 12.00
C GLU A 113 12.65 3.30 11.26
N PRO A 114 12.78 2.64 10.10
CA PRO A 114 11.62 2.14 9.37
C PRO A 114 10.93 1.01 10.13
N SER A 115 9.61 0.98 10.04
CA SER A 115 8.75 -0.05 10.61
C SER A 115 7.95 -0.79 9.52
N SER A 116 7.25 -1.84 9.91
CA SER A 116 6.34 -2.56 9.00
C SER A 116 5.28 -1.66 8.36
N VAL A 117 4.82 -0.61 9.05
CA VAL A 117 3.84 0.35 8.51
C VAL A 117 4.45 1.16 7.38
N ASP A 118 5.73 1.53 7.48
CA ASP A 118 6.43 2.29 6.43
C ASP A 118 6.61 1.44 5.16
N PHE A 119 6.95 0.16 5.31
CA PHE A 119 7.00 -0.78 4.18
C PHE A 119 5.61 -1.06 3.59
N PHE A 120 4.56 -1.07 4.42
CA PHE A 120 3.18 -1.21 3.95
C PHE A 120 2.69 0.02 3.18
N LEU A 121 2.98 1.23 3.67
CA LEU A 121 2.75 2.47 2.94
C LEU A 121 3.52 2.47 1.62
N PHE A 122 4.80 2.10 1.67
CA PHE A 122 5.69 2.03 0.52
C PHE A 122 5.13 1.16 -0.60
N SER A 123 4.64 -0.04 -0.30
CA SER A 123 4.10 -0.92 -1.35
C SER A 123 2.89 -0.29 -2.06
N HIS A 124 2.03 0.41 -1.31
CA HIS A 124 0.89 1.11 -1.88
C HIS A 124 1.33 2.31 -2.73
N LEU A 125 2.27 3.12 -2.22
CA LEU A 125 2.79 4.26 -2.96
C LEU A 125 3.55 3.82 -4.22
N ASP A 126 4.31 2.73 -4.19
CA ASP A 126 5.03 2.22 -5.36
C ASP A 126 4.05 1.78 -6.46
N TRP A 127 3.01 1.04 -6.09
CA TRP A 127 1.98 0.63 -7.03
C TRP A 127 1.20 1.81 -7.59
N ARG A 128 0.78 2.76 -6.74
CA ARG A 128 0.01 3.94 -7.16
C ARG A 128 0.86 4.93 -7.94
N THR A 129 2.14 5.07 -7.64
CA THR A 129 3.06 5.89 -8.43
C THR A 129 3.23 5.29 -9.82
N SER A 130 3.47 3.99 -9.94
CA SER A 130 3.60 3.31 -11.24
C SER A 130 2.32 3.35 -12.07
N ASN A 131 1.17 3.10 -11.44
CA ASN A 131 -0.09 2.90 -12.16
C ASN A 131 -0.90 4.19 -12.36
N VAL A 132 -0.93 5.11 -11.39
CA VAL A 132 -1.87 6.25 -11.36
C VAL A 132 -1.13 7.59 -11.29
N PHE A 133 -0.38 7.84 -10.22
CA PHE A 133 0.17 9.17 -9.92
C PHE A 133 1.28 9.58 -10.88
N GLY A 134 2.13 8.64 -11.32
CA GLY A 134 3.15 8.87 -12.35
C GLY A 134 2.51 9.31 -13.67
N PRO A 135 1.59 8.52 -14.26
CA PRO A 135 0.88 8.91 -15.48
C PRO A 135 0.12 10.23 -15.37
N LEU A 136 -0.53 10.51 -14.23
CA LEU A 136 -1.20 11.80 -14.00
C LEU A 136 -0.21 12.97 -14.00
N LYS A 137 0.93 12.82 -13.33
CA LYS A 137 1.97 13.86 -13.32
C LYS A 137 2.58 14.06 -14.71
N GLU A 138 2.99 12.99 -15.36
CA GLU A 138 3.71 13.03 -16.64
C GLU A 138 2.84 13.51 -17.81
N LYS A 139 1.56 13.10 -17.85
CA LYS A 139 0.68 13.36 -19.00
C LYS A 139 -0.34 14.47 -18.77
N LYS A 140 -0.60 14.85 -17.51
CA LYS A 140 -1.64 15.82 -17.14
C LYS A 140 -1.17 16.93 -16.20
N ASP A 141 0.11 16.93 -15.82
CA ASP A 141 0.68 17.90 -14.87
C ASP A 141 -0.03 17.93 -13.50
N VAL A 142 -0.62 16.79 -13.11
CA VAL A 142 -1.31 16.63 -11.83
C VAL A 142 -0.37 15.93 -10.84
N ASP A 143 0.32 16.71 -10.01
CA ASP A 143 1.17 16.16 -8.94
C ASP A 143 0.38 15.88 -7.66
N VAL A 144 -0.20 14.68 -7.61
CA VAL A 144 -1.02 14.19 -6.49
C VAL A 144 -0.24 14.19 -5.16
N MET A 145 1.09 13.99 -5.20
CA MET A 145 1.92 13.82 -4.01
C MET A 145 2.51 15.14 -3.49
N ALA A 146 2.37 16.25 -4.22
CA ALA A 146 3.00 17.53 -3.89
C ALA A 146 2.65 18.05 -2.48
N SER A 147 1.44 17.77 -2.00
CA SER A 147 0.97 18.20 -0.67
C SER A 147 1.35 17.24 0.48
N TYR A 148 2.04 16.14 0.19
CA TYR A 148 2.30 15.07 1.14
C TYR A 148 3.79 14.66 1.19
N PRO A 149 4.66 15.60 1.60
CA PRO A 149 6.11 15.43 1.53
C PRO A 149 6.65 14.31 2.42
N LYS A 150 6.05 14.00 3.57
CA LYS A 150 6.54 12.93 4.46
C LYS A 150 6.30 11.55 3.84
N MET A 151 5.10 11.31 3.28
CA MET A 151 4.84 10.10 2.51
C MET A 151 5.81 9.97 1.32
N LEU A 152 6.05 11.07 0.59
CA LEU A 152 7.01 11.07 -0.51
C LEU A 152 8.45 10.79 -0.05
N ALA A 153 8.84 11.29 1.13
CA ALA A 153 10.15 11.04 1.71
C ALA A 153 10.34 9.56 2.08
N ILE A 154 9.35 8.91 2.71
CA ILE A 154 9.37 7.47 2.97
C ILE A 154 9.52 6.69 1.67
N TYR A 155 8.69 7.01 0.67
CA TYR A 155 8.73 6.34 -0.64
C TYR A 155 10.11 6.45 -1.28
N THR A 156 10.65 7.67 -1.35
CA THR A 156 11.96 7.93 -1.96
C THR A 156 13.09 7.22 -1.20
N SER A 157 13.06 7.26 0.14
CA SER A 157 14.05 6.61 0.98
C SER A 157 14.06 5.09 0.78
N LEU A 158 12.89 4.46 0.77
CA LEU A 158 12.78 3.00 0.60
C LEU A 158 13.10 2.56 -0.83
N CYS A 159 12.75 3.37 -1.85
CA CYS A 159 13.21 3.15 -3.22
C CYS A 159 14.74 3.17 -3.33
N ALA A 160 15.43 4.00 -2.55
CA ALA A 160 16.89 4.11 -2.59
C ALA A 160 17.62 2.93 -1.91
N THR A 161 16.91 2.03 -1.23
CA THR A 161 17.53 0.92 -0.52
C THR A 161 18.11 -0.12 -1.49
N PRO A 162 19.25 -0.76 -1.16
CA PRO A 162 19.78 -1.86 -1.96
C PRO A 162 18.81 -3.04 -2.10
N GLY A 163 17.99 -3.30 -1.07
CA GLY A 163 17.00 -4.37 -1.09
C GLY A 163 15.94 -4.16 -2.17
N TYR A 164 15.52 -2.91 -2.37
CA TYR A 164 14.56 -2.57 -3.42
C TYR A 164 15.22 -2.50 -4.80
N GLN A 165 16.36 -1.81 -4.92
CA GLN A 165 17.08 -1.65 -6.20
C GLN A 165 17.53 -2.99 -6.81
N ASN A 166 17.85 -3.97 -5.96
CA ASN A 166 18.30 -5.29 -6.38
C ASN A 166 17.20 -6.36 -6.21
N TYR A 167 15.93 -5.96 -6.08
CA TYR A 167 14.84 -6.90 -5.93
C TYR A 167 14.70 -7.77 -7.19
N ALA A 168 15.02 -9.05 -7.06
CA ALA A 168 14.90 -10.05 -8.11
C ALA A 168 13.65 -10.94 -7.95
N GLY A 169 12.73 -10.57 -7.06
CA GLY A 169 11.52 -11.36 -6.82
C GLY A 169 10.48 -11.20 -7.93
N GLY A 170 9.52 -12.12 -7.97
CA GLY A 170 8.57 -12.25 -9.08
C GLY A 170 7.38 -11.28 -9.11
N LEU A 171 7.36 -10.24 -8.25
CA LEU A 171 6.25 -9.28 -8.21
C LEU A 171 6.46 -8.19 -9.26
N SER A 172 5.64 -8.19 -10.31
CA SER A 172 5.59 -7.10 -11.29
C SER A 172 4.77 -5.94 -10.77
N LYS A 173 5.23 -4.70 -11.04
CA LYS A 173 4.40 -3.51 -10.80
C LYS A 173 3.19 -3.52 -11.74
N PRO A 174 2.02 -3.03 -11.30
CA PRO A 174 0.91 -2.81 -12.22
C PRO A 174 1.31 -1.81 -13.31
N GLY A 175 0.89 -2.08 -14.56
CA GLY A 175 1.08 -1.14 -15.67
C GLY A 175 0.30 0.17 -15.46
N PRO A 176 0.54 1.23 -16.25
CA PRO A 176 -0.18 2.50 -16.11
C PRO A 176 -1.68 2.36 -16.42
N ILE A 177 -2.52 3.21 -15.80
CA ILE A 177 -3.92 3.39 -16.21
C ILE A 177 -4.01 3.85 -17.67
N SER A 178 -5.13 3.54 -18.33
CA SER A 178 -5.33 3.84 -19.75
C SER A 178 -5.42 5.34 -20.03
N ASP A 179 -5.10 5.74 -21.27
CA ASP A 179 -5.24 7.13 -21.71
C ASP A 179 -6.71 7.61 -21.70
N GLU A 180 -7.67 6.68 -21.84
CA GLU A 180 -9.10 6.96 -21.69
C GLU A 180 -9.45 7.48 -20.29
N ILE A 181 -8.90 6.83 -19.26
CA ILE A 181 -9.11 7.25 -17.86
C ILE A 181 -8.44 8.61 -17.62
N LEU A 182 -7.24 8.80 -18.16
CA LEU A 182 -6.50 10.07 -18.06
C LEU A 182 -7.20 11.22 -18.80
N ALA A 183 -8.02 10.95 -19.82
CA ALA A 183 -8.71 11.98 -20.60
C ALA A 183 -9.64 12.85 -19.73
N ALA A 184 -10.11 12.35 -18.59
CA ALA A 184 -10.94 13.11 -17.66
C ALA A 184 -10.22 14.32 -17.03
N TYR A 185 -8.88 14.34 -17.03
CA TYR A 185 -8.04 15.40 -16.45
C TYR A 185 -7.55 16.42 -17.50
N ALA A 186 -8.22 16.49 -18.66
CA ALA A 186 -7.95 17.46 -19.71
C ALA A 186 -8.63 18.82 -19.46
#